data_AF-A0A5E4ISL1-F1
#
_entry.id   AF-A0A5E4ISL1-F1
#
_cell.length_a   1.000
_cell.length_b   1.000
_cell.length_c   1.000
_cell.angle_alpha   90.00
_cell.angle_beta   90.00
_cell.angle_gamma   90.00
#
_symmetry.space_group_name_H-M   'P 1'
#
loop_
_entity.id
_entity.type
_entity.pdbx_description
1 polymer ?
#
loop_
_entity_poly.entity_id
_entity_poly.type
_entity_poly.pdbx_seq_one_letter_code
_entity_poly.pdbx_strand_id
1 'polypeptide(L)'
;MVVSPHNIDHLEEAFALAAELGVHELSFYEIVATGRWSSHEDEVLSARDVHRLECFHKEKNRKEGPRVTALPYLLSSDMFGCFAGRRWIHVDASGEALPCAYMPLGFGNIKQKSLREIWKTMSRYRWFQGRCSCQMRDPNFREAHRSIL
;
A
#
# COMPACT_ATOMS: atom_id res chain seq x y z
N MET A 1 7.80 5.91 -7.47
CA MET A 1 6.92 7.07 -7.75
C MET A 1 5.58 6.88 -7.07
N VAL A 2 4.99 7.95 -6.52
CA VAL A 2 3.60 7.93 -6.04
C VAL A 2 2.68 8.35 -7.19
N VAL A 3 1.64 7.56 -7.44
CA VAL A 3 0.67 7.75 -8.52
C VAL A 3 -0.66 8.20 -7.95
N SER A 4 -1.23 9.22 -8.58
CA SER A 4 -2.54 9.80 -8.31
C SER A 4 -3.30 9.98 -9.62
N PRO A 5 -4.61 10.27 -9.59
CA PRO A 5 -5.36 10.62 -10.79
C PRO A 5 -4.71 11.76 -11.61
N HIS A 6 -4.00 12.69 -10.95
CA HIS A 6 -3.35 13.82 -11.62
C HIS A 6 -2.08 13.51 -12.42
N ASN A 7 -1.44 12.36 -12.22
CA ASN A 7 -0.15 12.05 -12.85
C ASN A 7 -0.10 10.67 -13.52
N ILE A 8 -1.19 9.91 -13.49
CA ILE A 8 -1.28 8.57 -14.07
C ILE A 8 -1.13 8.57 -15.60
N ASP A 9 -1.29 9.72 -16.25
CA ASP A 9 -1.08 9.85 -17.69
C ASP A 9 0.42 9.94 -18.06
N HIS A 10 1.32 10.10 -17.07
CA HIS A 10 2.77 10.23 -17.27
C HIS A 10 3.57 8.94 -17.00
N LEU A 11 2.91 7.76 -17.03
CA LEU A 11 3.57 6.49 -16.71
C LEU A 11 4.67 6.14 -17.73
N GLU A 12 4.46 6.47 -19.00
CA GLU A 12 5.43 6.20 -20.07
C GLU A 12 6.68 7.07 -19.92
N GLU A 13 6.51 8.38 -19.65
CA GLU A 13 7.61 9.30 -19.41
C GLU A 13 8.41 8.91 -18.17
N ALA A 14 7.73 8.47 -17.10
CA ALA A 14 8.39 7.96 -15.90
C ALA A 14 9.22 6.70 -16.18
N PHE A 15 8.70 5.79 -17.03
CA PHE A 15 9.44 4.59 -17.44
C PHE A 15 10.63 4.90 -18.36
N ALA A 16 10.45 5.81 -19.32
CA ALA A 16 11.52 6.25 -20.20
C ALA A 16 12.67 6.88 -19.41
N LEU A 17 12.35 7.77 -18.46
CA LEU A 17 13.34 8.36 -17.56
C LEU A 17 14.04 7.32 -16.69
N ALA A 18 13.29 6.36 -16.14
CA ALA A 18 13.86 5.27 -15.35
C ALA A 18 14.84 4.42 -16.18
N ALA A 19 14.50 4.12 -17.43
CA ALA A 19 15.36 3.39 -18.35
C ALA A 19 16.64 4.18 -18.71
N GLU A 20 16.51 5.48 -19.00
CA GLU A 20 17.64 6.37 -19.29
C GLU A 20 18.62 6.45 -18.11
N LEU A 21 18.09 6.53 -16.89
CA LEU A 21 18.89 6.55 -15.66
C LEU A 21 19.51 5.17 -15.31
N GLY A 22 19.16 4.11 -16.04
CA GLY A 22 19.66 2.76 -15.80
C GLY A 22 19.21 2.17 -14.45
N VAL A 23 18.05 2.57 -13.93
CA VAL A 23 17.55 2.03 -12.66
C VAL A 23 17.09 0.59 -12.82
N HIS A 24 17.22 -0.21 -11.76
CA HIS A 24 16.79 -1.61 -11.77
C HIS A 24 15.26 -1.76 -11.68
N GLU A 25 14.58 -0.83 -10.99
CA GLU A 25 13.15 -0.93 -10.71
C GLU A 25 12.47 0.46 -10.67
N LEU A 26 11.26 0.51 -11.24
CA LEU A 26 10.29 1.58 -11.11
C LEU A 26 9.05 1.06 -10.35
N SER A 27 8.96 1.38 -9.06
CA SER A 27 7.81 1.01 -8.23
C SER A 27 6.77 2.13 -8.16
N PHE A 28 5.50 1.81 -8.34
CA PHE A 28 4.36 2.70 -8.21
C PHE A 28 3.61 2.44 -6.90
N TYR A 29 3.42 3.50 -6.12
CA TYR A 29 2.63 3.51 -4.89
C TYR A 29 1.38 4.38 -5.07
N GLU A 30 0.29 4.04 -4.42
CA GLU A 30 -0.89 4.91 -4.36
C GLU A 30 -0.83 5.90 -3.20
N ILE A 31 -1.63 6.96 -3.31
CA ILE A 31 -2.02 7.79 -2.17
C ILE A 31 -3.14 7.08 -1.40
N VAL A 32 -2.98 6.99 -0.08
CA VAL A 32 -4.05 6.56 0.84
C VAL A 32 -4.40 7.75 1.70
N ALA A 33 -5.67 8.15 1.72
CA ALA A 33 -6.15 9.33 2.45
C ALA A 33 -6.10 9.11 3.98
N THR A 34 -4.96 9.41 4.60
CA THR A 34 -4.72 9.29 6.04
C THR A 34 -3.91 10.48 6.59
N GLY A 35 -3.92 10.68 7.91
CA GLY A 35 -3.17 11.75 8.56
C GLY A 35 -3.65 13.13 8.09
N ARG A 36 -2.72 14.03 7.75
CA ARG A 36 -3.10 15.39 7.27
C ARG A 36 -3.88 15.40 5.95
N TRP A 37 -3.91 14.28 5.23
CA TRP A 37 -4.62 14.14 3.95
C TRP A 37 -5.90 13.28 4.07
N SER A 38 -6.39 13.04 5.29
CA SER A 38 -7.49 12.09 5.52
C SER A 38 -8.83 12.50 4.91
N SER A 39 -9.03 13.79 4.63
CA SER A 39 -10.27 14.34 4.05
C SER A 39 -10.37 14.28 2.53
N HIS A 40 -9.33 13.84 1.81
CA HIS A 40 -9.27 13.87 0.33
C HIS A 40 -9.45 12.46 -0.25
N GLU A 41 -10.52 11.76 0.16
CA GLU A 41 -10.83 10.40 -0.32
C GLU A 41 -11.22 10.36 -1.81
N ASP A 42 -11.58 11.50 -2.38
CA ASP A 42 -11.92 11.72 -3.79
C ASP A 42 -10.69 11.91 -4.70
N GLU A 43 -9.50 12.13 -4.13
CA GLU A 43 -8.24 12.32 -4.87
C GLU A 43 -7.38 11.05 -4.96
N VAL A 44 -7.94 9.89 -4.59
CA VAL A 44 -7.24 8.59 -4.65
C VAL A 44 -7.52 7.85 -5.95
N LEU A 45 -6.67 6.86 -6.28
CA LEU A 45 -6.84 6.05 -7.50
C LEU A 45 -8.16 5.28 -7.52
N SER A 46 -8.91 5.37 -8.60
CA SER A 46 -10.11 4.55 -8.83
C SER A 46 -9.75 3.10 -9.19
N ALA A 47 -10.76 2.20 -9.22
CA ALA A 47 -10.56 0.84 -9.72
C ALA A 47 -10.08 0.82 -11.19
N ARG A 48 -10.54 1.78 -12.01
CA ARG A 48 -10.09 1.96 -13.39
C ARG A 48 -8.60 2.33 -13.43
N ASP A 49 -8.15 3.19 -12.54
CA ASP A 49 -6.74 3.60 -12.45
C ASP A 49 -5.84 2.45 -12.01
N VAL A 50 -6.29 1.64 -11.03
CA VAL A 50 -5.57 0.43 -10.61
C VAL A 50 -5.46 -0.56 -11.77
N HIS A 51 -6.50 -0.72 -12.59
CA HIS A 51 -6.44 -1.57 -13.78
C HIS A 51 -5.48 -1.02 -14.85
N ARG A 52 -5.38 0.31 -15.01
CA ARG A 52 -4.34 0.92 -15.88
C ARG A 52 -2.93 0.57 -15.39
N LEU A 53 -2.69 0.64 -14.08
CA LEU A 53 -1.40 0.26 -13.48
C LEU A 53 -1.11 -1.24 -13.64
N GLU A 54 -2.12 -2.10 -13.53
CA GLU A 54 -2.01 -3.53 -13.81
C GLU A 54 -1.55 -3.78 -15.25
N CYS A 55 -2.23 -3.17 -16.23
CA CYS A 55 -1.90 -3.32 -17.64
C CYS A 55 -0.47 -2.84 -17.92
N PHE A 56 -0.11 -1.67 -17.40
CA PHE A 56 1.23 -1.11 -17.53
C PHE A 56 2.30 -2.02 -16.91
N HIS A 57 2.06 -2.51 -15.69
CA HIS A 57 2.94 -3.47 -15.00
C HIS A 57 3.16 -4.75 -15.84
N LYS A 58 2.09 -5.34 -16.37
CA LYS A 58 2.16 -6.56 -17.18
C LYS A 58 2.86 -6.32 -18.52
N GLU A 59 2.60 -5.19 -19.16
CA GLU A 59 3.19 -4.85 -20.45
C GLU A 59 4.70 -4.61 -20.33
N LYS A 60 5.13 -3.72 -19.41
CA LYS A 60 6.54 -3.32 -19.29
C LYS A 60 7.43 -4.47 -18.82
N ASN A 61 6.94 -5.34 -17.93
CA ASN A 61 7.73 -6.48 -17.47
C ASN A 61 7.93 -7.61 -18.50
N ARG A 62 7.26 -7.55 -19.65
CA ARG A 62 7.51 -8.44 -20.80
C ARG A 62 8.56 -7.90 -21.77
N LYS A 63 9.01 -6.66 -21.58
CA LYS A 63 9.99 -5.97 -22.41
C LYS A 63 11.29 -5.77 -21.62
N GLU A 64 12.36 -5.41 -22.32
CA GLU A 64 13.59 -4.93 -21.67
C GLU A 64 13.36 -3.56 -21.03
N GLY A 65 14.13 -3.26 -19.98
CA GLY A 65 14.03 -2.03 -19.21
C GLY A 65 13.93 -2.29 -17.69
N PRO A 66 13.68 -1.23 -16.90
CA PRO A 66 13.51 -1.36 -15.45
C PRO A 66 12.32 -2.27 -15.13
N ARG A 67 12.44 -3.05 -14.05
CA ARG A 67 11.30 -3.81 -13.53
C ARG A 67 10.22 -2.85 -13.05
N VAL A 68 8.98 -3.08 -13.43
CA VAL A 68 7.85 -2.25 -12.98
C VAL A 68 7.14 -2.96 -11.85
N THR A 69 6.94 -2.31 -10.71
CA THR A 69 6.19 -2.87 -9.58
C THR A 69 5.01 -1.98 -9.24
N ALA A 70 3.80 -2.35 -9.66
CA ALA A 70 2.58 -1.60 -9.33
C ALA A 70 1.95 -2.11 -8.03
N LEU A 71 2.30 -1.50 -6.89
CA LEU A 71 1.79 -1.93 -5.58
C LEU A 71 0.26 -1.92 -5.48
N PRO A 72 -0.48 -0.92 -6.02
CA PRO A 72 -1.95 -0.92 -5.96
C PRO A 72 -2.57 -2.14 -6.65
N TYR A 73 -1.96 -2.64 -7.72
CA TYR A 73 -2.35 -3.89 -8.37
C TYR A 73 -1.94 -5.12 -7.54
N LEU A 74 -0.69 -5.19 -7.08
CA LEU A 74 -0.18 -6.37 -6.36
C LEU A 74 -0.87 -6.58 -5.01
N LEU A 75 -1.24 -5.49 -4.33
CA LEU A 75 -1.94 -5.49 -3.04
C LEU A 75 -3.46 -5.51 -3.18
N SER A 76 -3.99 -5.57 -4.41
CA SER A 76 -5.41 -5.72 -4.65
C SER A 76 -5.91 -7.10 -4.18
N SER A 77 -7.21 -7.21 -3.93
CA SER A 77 -7.86 -8.49 -3.61
C SER A 77 -7.75 -9.53 -4.73
N ASP A 78 -7.48 -9.11 -5.97
CA ASP A 78 -7.36 -10.03 -7.10
C ASP A 78 -5.98 -10.71 -7.15
N MET A 79 -4.96 -10.07 -6.56
CA MET A 79 -3.58 -10.58 -6.50
C MET A 79 -3.21 -11.09 -5.11
N PHE A 80 -2.33 -10.41 -4.37
CA PHE A 80 -1.90 -10.93 -3.08
C PHE A 80 -2.78 -10.47 -1.90
N GLY A 81 -3.56 -9.42 -2.10
CA GLY A 81 -4.26 -8.68 -1.06
C GLY A 81 -3.34 -7.86 -0.17
N CYS A 82 -3.94 -7.09 0.72
CA CYS A 82 -3.25 -6.25 1.69
C CYS A 82 -2.27 -7.09 2.55
N PHE A 83 -1.08 -6.53 2.81
CA PHE A 83 -0.04 -7.17 3.62
C PHE A 83 -0.10 -6.80 5.10
N ALA A 84 -0.92 -5.81 5.45
CA ALA A 84 -1.01 -5.28 6.81
C ALA A 84 -1.38 -6.39 7.80
N GLY A 85 -0.48 -6.66 8.76
CA GLY A 85 -0.65 -7.74 9.73
C GLY A 85 -0.67 -9.15 9.17
N ARG A 86 -0.22 -9.34 7.92
CA ARG A 86 -0.25 -10.63 7.20
C ARG A 86 1.11 -11.03 6.63
N ARG A 87 1.80 -10.08 5.98
CA ARG A 87 3.14 -10.30 5.40
C ARG A 87 4.19 -9.32 5.89
N TRP A 88 3.79 -8.16 6.41
CA TRP A 88 4.71 -7.19 6.97
C TRP A 88 4.21 -6.61 8.30
N ILE A 89 5.13 -5.98 9.02
CA ILE A 89 4.91 -5.14 10.19
C ILE A 89 5.65 -3.83 9.91
N HIS A 90 5.06 -2.70 10.29
CA HIS A 90 5.75 -1.44 10.37
C HIS A 90 6.09 -1.15 11.84
N VAL A 91 7.34 -0.89 12.17
CA VAL A 91 7.73 -0.46 13.53
C VAL A 91 8.14 0.99 13.45
N ASP A 92 7.47 1.85 14.21
CA ASP A 92 7.76 3.28 14.22
C ASP A 92 9.01 3.62 15.04
N ALA A 93 9.39 4.91 15.06
CA ALA A 93 10.57 5.39 15.78
C ALA A 93 10.48 5.20 17.31
N SER A 94 9.27 5.10 17.89
CA SER A 94 9.07 4.82 19.30
C SER A 94 9.25 3.34 19.65
N GLY A 95 9.17 2.47 18.64
CA GLY A 95 9.15 1.01 18.75
C GLY A 95 7.75 0.43 18.73
N GLU A 96 6.71 1.22 18.46
CA GLU A 96 5.33 0.72 18.34
C GLU A 96 5.16 -0.05 17.04
N ALA A 97 4.62 -1.27 17.13
CA ALA A 97 4.38 -2.12 15.97
C ALA A 97 2.97 -1.89 15.40
N LEU A 98 2.94 -1.41 14.18
CA LEU A 98 1.76 -1.08 13.38
C LEU A 98 1.60 -2.10 12.23
N PRO A 99 0.37 -2.36 11.74
CA PRO A 99 0.12 -3.26 10.61
C PRO A 99 0.76 -2.80 9.30
N CYS A 100 0.78 -1.49 9.07
CA CYS A 100 1.46 -0.85 7.95
C CYS A 100 1.73 0.62 8.27
N ALA A 101 2.48 1.30 7.41
CA ALA A 101 2.84 2.70 7.61
C ALA A 101 1.64 3.68 7.55
N TYR A 102 0.50 3.26 6.99
CA TYR A 102 -0.68 4.12 6.84
C TYR A 102 -1.68 4.00 8.00
N MET A 103 -1.47 3.07 8.93
CA MET A 103 -2.47 2.70 9.92
C MET A 103 -1.88 2.84 11.33
N PRO A 104 -2.16 3.93 12.05
CA PRO A 104 -1.68 4.15 13.41
C PRO A 104 -2.48 3.33 14.45
N LEU A 105 -2.60 2.03 14.19
CA LEU A 105 -3.22 1.04 15.07
C LEU A 105 -2.12 0.21 15.75
N GLY A 106 -1.82 0.53 17.01
CA GLY A 106 -0.76 -0.14 17.78
C GLY A 106 -1.12 -1.56 18.20
N PHE A 107 -0.18 -2.50 17.99
CA PHE A 107 -0.27 -3.89 18.48
C PHE A 107 0.75 -4.18 19.60
N GLY A 108 1.49 -3.18 20.05
CA GLY A 108 2.45 -3.25 21.14
C GLY A 108 3.84 -2.75 20.76
N ASN A 109 4.60 -2.38 21.78
CA ASN A 109 5.96 -1.89 21.61
C ASN A 109 6.99 -3.02 21.67
N ILE A 110 7.91 -3.06 20.70
CA ILE A 110 8.94 -4.11 20.58
C ILE A 110 9.98 -4.08 21.72
N LYS A 111 10.05 -2.98 22.48
CA LYS A 111 10.90 -2.85 23.67
C LYS A 111 10.28 -3.56 24.89
N GLN A 112 8.99 -3.90 24.83
CA GLN A 112 8.23 -4.49 25.94
C GLN A 112 7.71 -5.90 25.63
N LYS A 113 7.38 -6.18 24.37
CA LYS A 113 6.82 -7.47 23.92
C LYS A 113 7.66 -8.04 22.79
N SER A 114 7.69 -9.37 22.68
CA SER A 114 8.35 -10.02 21.56
C SER A 114 7.60 -9.80 20.24
N LEU A 115 8.32 -9.72 19.12
CA LEU A 115 7.69 -9.63 17.79
C LEU A 115 6.73 -10.80 17.53
N ARG A 116 6.99 -11.99 18.08
CA ARG A 116 6.12 -13.17 17.95
C ARG A 116 4.75 -12.93 18.60
N GLU A 117 4.72 -12.34 19.79
CA GLU A 117 3.46 -12.03 20.50
C GLU A 117 2.68 -10.92 19.81
N ILE A 118 3.37 -9.87 19.39
CA ILE A 118 2.80 -8.77 18.61
C ILE A 118 2.18 -9.31 17.31
N TRP A 119 2.94 -10.10 16.55
CA TRP A 119 2.48 -10.71 15.30
C TRP A 119 1.27 -11.63 15.49
N LYS A 120 1.25 -12.45 16.55
CA LYS A 120 0.12 -13.33 16.86
C LYS A 120 -1.16 -12.54 17.13
N THR A 121 -1.05 -11.39 17.79
CA THR A 121 -2.19 -10.50 18.05
C THR A 121 -2.63 -9.83 16.75
N MET A 122 -1.68 -9.28 15.99
CA MET A 122 -1.93 -8.56 14.73
C MET A 122 -2.57 -9.44 13.65
N SER A 123 -2.04 -10.64 13.42
CA SER A 123 -2.56 -11.58 12.41
C SER A 123 -3.94 -12.15 12.74
N ARG A 124 -4.40 -12.04 13.99
CA ARG A 124 -5.75 -12.45 14.42
C ARG A 124 -6.75 -11.31 14.41
N TYR A 125 -6.32 -10.10 14.05
CA TYR A 125 -7.20 -8.96 13.99
C TYR A 125 -8.27 -9.15 12.91
N ARG A 126 -9.54 -8.92 13.25
CA ARG A 126 -10.69 -9.32 12.40
C ARG A 126 -10.68 -8.68 11.01
N TRP A 127 -10.13 -7.46 10.90
CA TRP A 127 -10.08 -6.69 9.65
C TRP A 127 -8.94 -7.12 8.71
N PHE A 128 -8.02 -7.96 9.18
CA PHE A 128 -6.90 -8.49 8.37
C PHE A 128 -7.12 -9.96 7.98
N GLN A 129 -8.34 -10.48 8.16
CA GLN A 129 -8.67 -11.85 7.78
C GLN A 129 -8.99 -11.96 6.28
N GLY A 130 -8.58 -13.06 5.67
CA GLY A 130 -8.80 -13.31 4.23
C GLY A 130 -7.92 -12.45 3.31
N ARG A 131 -8.21 -12.50 2.01
CA ARG A 131 -7.54 -11.66 1.01
C ARG A 131 -8.34 -10.37 0.84
N CYS A 132 -8.05 -9.37 1.66
CA CYS A 132 -8.73 -8.07 1.64
C CYS A 132 -7.95 -7.01 0.85
N SER A 133 -8.64 -5.95 0.44
CA SER A 133 -8.03 -4.72 -0.08
C SER A 133 -7.47 -3.85 1.06
N CYS A 134 -6.88 -2.69 0.73
CA CYS A 134 -6.38 -1.74 1.72
C CYS A 134 -7.50 -1.29 2.68
N GLN A 135 -7.39 -1.67 3.95
CA GLN A 135 -8.40 -1.36 4.96
C GLN A 135 -8.55 0.15 5.23
N MET A 136 -7.49 0.94 5.05
CA MET A 136 -7.57 2.41 5.18
C MET A 136 -8.39 3.07 4.06
N ARG A 137 -8.78 2.32 3.02
CA ARG A 137 -9.70 2.74 1.94
C ARG A 137 -11.10 2.14 2.07
N ASP A 138 -11.34 1.27 3.05
CA ASP A 138 -12.65 0.65 3.27
C ASP A 138 -13.50 1.58 4.16
N PRO A 139 -14.69 2.02 3.70
CA PRO A 139 -15.53 2.92 4.49
C PRO A 139 -15.96 2.35 5.84
N ASN A 140 -16.21 1.04 5.94
CA ASN A 140 -16.60 0.41 7.19
C ASN A 140 -15.44 0.36 8.18
N PHE A 141 -14.23 0.09 7.68
CA PHE A 141 -13.03 0.14 8.50
C PHE A 141 -12.79 1.56 9.02
N ARG A 142 -12.86 2.57 8.13
CA ARG A 142 -12.69 3.98 8.50
C ARG A 142 -13.71 4.42 9.55
N GLU A 143 -14.99 4.07 9.35
CA GLU A 143 -16.05 4.36 10.32
C GLU A 143 -15.79 3.72 11.69
N ALA A 144 -15.36 2.45 11.72
CA ALA A 144 -15.05 1.74 12.94
C ALA A 144 -13.78 2.26 13.66
N HIS A 145 -12.97 3.09 12.99
CA HIS A 145 -11.66 3.54 13.44
C HIS A 145 -11.46 5.05 13.30
N ARG A 146 -12.51 5.85 13.47
CA ARG A 146 -12.45 7.31 13.38
C ARG A 146 -11.35 7.96 14.23
N SER A 147 -10.92 7.32 15.32
CA SER A 147 -9.86 7.84 16.21
C SER A 147 -8.45 7.79 15.62
N ILE A 148 -8.23 7.09 14.51
CA ILE A 148 -6.92 6.93 13.86
C ILE A 148 -6.89 7.52 12.43
N LEU A 149 -7.92 8.28 12.05
CA LEU A 149 -8.03 8.97 10.76
C LEU A 149 -7.46 10.39 10.82
#